data_AF-A0A7J7TFC0-F1
#
_entry.id   AF-A0A7J7TFC0-F1
#
_cell.length_a   1.000
_cell.length_b   1.000
_cell.length_c   1.000
_cell.angle_alpha   90.00
_cell.angle_beta   90.00
_cell.angle_gamma   90.00
#
_symmetry.space_group_name_H-M   'P 1'
#
loop_
_entity.id
_entity.type
_entity.pdbx_description
1 polymer ?
#
loop_
_entity_poly.entity_id
_entity_poly.type
_entity_poly.pdbx_seq_one_letter_code
_entity_poly.pdbx_strand_id
1 'polypeptide(L)'
;MAARVGLLLRALQLLLWGGLDAQLAERVGQELRREAEAFLEKYGYLSEQVPKAPTSTQFSNAIREFQWVSHLPISGMLDPATLRQMTRPRCGVADTDSQAVWTERVSALFAGQQAKMRRKKRFTKQGNKWYKQHLSYRLVNWPQHLPEPAVRGAVHAAFQLWSNVSALEFWEAPATGPADIRLTFFQGDHNDGLSNAFDGPGGALAHAFLPRRGEAHFDREEHWSLSRRRGRNLFVVLAHEIGHTLGLTHSPAPRALMAPYYKRLGRDALLSWDDVLAVQSLYGKPQGGSVAIQLPGKLFTDFEAWDPHRPQGKDSEPQGPKYCHSSFDAITVDGQQRLYIFQGSHFWEVAADGNVSDPRPLQERWAGLPPHIEAAAVSLEDGDFYFFKEHDV
;
A
#
# COMPACT_ATOMS: atom_id res chain seq x y z
N MET A 1 -10.30 26.56 2.13
CA MET A 1 -10.72 26.83 0.73
C MET A 1 -10.16 28.10 0.08
N ALA A 2 -9.60 29.09 0.80
CA ALA A 2 -9.04 30.30 0.17
C ALA A 2 -7.61 30.16 -0.42
N ALA A 3 -6.87 29.10 -0.05
CA ALA A 3 -5.45 28.98 -0.40
C ALA A 3 -5.15 28.29 -1.76
N ARG A 4 -6.01 27.37 -2.23
CA ARG A 4 -5.65 26.46 -3.35
C ARG A 4 -6.00 26.98 -4.75
N VAL A 5 -6.93 27.94 -4.91
CA VAL A 5 -7.25 28.54 -6.24
C VAL A 5 -6.20 29.58 -6.67
N GLY A 6 -5.41 30.10 -5.73
CA GLY A 6 -4.33 31.07 -6.02
C GLY A 6 -3.09 30.46 -6.69
N LEU A 7 -2.86 29.14 -6.55
CA LEU A 7 -1.60 28.48 -6.90
C LEU A 7 -1.37 28.35 -8.43
N LEU A 8 -2.40 28.00 -9.20
CA LEU A 8 -2.26 27.84 -10.66
C LEU A 8 -2.37 29.17 -11.42
N LEU A 9 -3.18 30.12 -10.90
CA LEU A 9 -3.34 31.44 -11.50
C LEU A 9 -2.14 32.36 -11.27
N ARG A 10 -1.42 32.22 -10.15
CA ARG A 10 -0.22 33.04 -9.87
C ARG A 10 1.06 32.53 -10.54
N ALA A 11 1.16 31.23 -10.81
CA ALA A 11 2.25 30.68 -11.62
C ALA A 11 2.14 31.13 -13.10
N LEU A 12 0.92 31.33 -13.61
CA LEU A 12 0.70 31.82 -14.98
C LEU A 12 1.03 33.31 -15.16
N GLN A 13 0.98 34.11 -14.09
CA GLN A 13 1.36 35.54 -14.14
C GLN A 13 2.86 35.75 -14.37
N LEU A 14 3.70 34.74 -14.13
CA LEU A 14 5.16 34.81 -14.30
C LEU A 14 5.62 34.79 -15.77
N LEU A 15 4.75 34.47 -16.73
CA LEU A 15 5.13 34.38 -18.15
C LEU A 15 4.82 35.63 -18.97
N LEU A 16 4.13 36.63 -18.40
CA LEU A 16 3.66 37.78 -19.17
C LEU A 16 4.29 39.13 -18.80
N TRP A 17 4.94 39.26 -17.64
CA TRP A 17 5.51 40.54 -17.21
C TRP A 17 6.92 40.32 -16.66
N GLY A 18 7.92 40.53 -17.52
CA GLY A 18 9.31 40.58 -17.13
C GLY A 18 9.55 41.75 -16.17
N GLY A 19 9.94 41.42 -14.93
CA GLY A 19 10.39 42.36 -13.91
C GLY A 19 9.34 42.66 -12.84
N LEU A 20 9.39 41.90 -11.74
CA LEU A 20 8.83 42.10 -10.38
C LEU A 20 9.16 40.79 -9.62
N ASP A 21 9.70 40.68 -8.42
CA ASP A 21 10.15 41.62 -7.40
C ASP A 21 10.88 40.71 -6.38
N ALA A 22 12.15 40.97 -6.01
CA ALA A 22 12.91 40.03 -5.15
C ALA A 22 12.21 39.75 -3.80
N GLN A 23 11.46 40.74 -3.32
CA GLN A 23 10.64 40.65 -2.11
C GLN A 23 9.42 39.73 -2.26
N LEU A 24 8.90 39.54 -3.48
CA LEU A 24 7.82 38.59 -3.74
C LEU A 24 8.37 37.16 -3.75
N ALA A 25 9.52 36.93 -4.36
CA ALA A 25 10.19 35.63 -4.35
C ALA A 25 10.57 35.19 -2.93
N GLU A 26 11.08 36.10 -2.11
CA GLU A 26 11.41 35.84 -0.70
C GLU A 26 10.16 35.49 0.12
N ARG A 27 9.07 36.24 -0.03
CA ARG A 27 7.78 35.95 0.63
C ARG A 27 7.21 34.60 0.23
N VAL A 28 7.23 34.27 -1.05
CA VAL A 28 6.77 32.95 -1.55
C VAL A 28 7.66 31.83 -0.98
N GLY A 29 8.98 32.03 -0.92
CA GLY A 29 9.91 31.06 -0.34
C GLY A 29 9.65 30.81 1.16
N GLN A 30 9.34 31.85 1.93
CA GLN A 30 8.99 31.73 3.35
C GLN A 30 7.69 30.96 3.57
N GLU A 31 6.66 31.23 2.75
CA GLU A 31 5.38 30.53 2.86
C GLU A 31 5.51 29.04 2.51
N LEU A 32 6.20 28.72 1.41
CA LEU A 32 6.48 27.32 1.03
C LEU A 32 7.24 26.55 2.11
N ARG A 33 8.20 27.22 2.76
CA ARG A 33 8.92 26.62 3.88
C ARG A 33 7.98 26.35 5.06
N ARG A 34 7.10 27.29 5.41
CA ARG A 34 6.15 27.11 6.52
C ARG A 34 5.17 25.98 6.26
N GLU A 35 4.66 25.85 5.03
CA GLU A 35 3.81 24.73 4.62
C GLU A 35 4.57 23.39 4.71
N ALA A 36 5.84 23.36 4.29
CA ALA A 36 6.68 22.18 4.40
C ALA A 36 6.98 21.81 5.87
N GLU A 37 7.23 22.79 6.74
CA GLU A 37 7.42 22.56 8.18
C GLU A 37 6.16 21.92 8.79
N ALA A 38 4.97 22.47 8.50
CA ALA A 38 3.70 21.89 8.97
C ALA A 38 3.46 20.46 8.43
N PHE A 39 3.82 20.19 7.17
CA PHE A 39 3.79 18.84 6.60
C PHE A 39 4.73 17.90 7.36
N LEU A 40 5.98 18.32 7.58
CA LEU A 40 6.99 17.51 8.25
C LEU A 40 6.60 17.23 9.71
N GLU A 41 5.98 18.17 10.40
CA GLU A 41 5.43 17.97 11.74
C GLU A 41 4.27 16.96 11.71
N LYS A 42 3.28 17.17 10.82
CA LYS A 42 2.10 16.28 10.69
C LYS A 42 2.49 14.83 10.46
N TYR A 43 3.47 14.59 9.60
CA TYR A 43 3.93 13.23 9.28
C TYR A 43 5.11 12.75 10.15
N GLY A 44 5.47 13.54 11.18
CA GLY A 44 6.40 13.17 12.24
C GLY A 44 7.89 13.22 11.89
N TYR A 45 8.26 13.84 10.78
CA TYR A 45 9.64 14.15 10.43
C TYR A 45 10.24 15.27 11.30
N LEU A 46 9.38 16.11 11.89
CA LEU A 46 9.74 17.13 12.88
C LEU A 46 8.92 16.93 14.16
N SER A 47 9.50 17.28 15.31
CA SER A 47 8.83 17.19 16.61
C SER A 47 8.09 18.49 16.93
N GLU A 48 6.80 18.38 17.27
CA GLU A 48 5.96 19.49 17.74
C GLU A 48 6.49 20.14 19.04
N GLN A 49 7.39 19.48 19.78
CA GLN A 49 7.82 19.90 21.11
C GLN A 49 8.93 20.95 21.13
N VAL A 50 9.42 21.42 19.97
CA VAL A 50 10.47 22.45 19.92
C VAL A 50 9.79 23.83 19.98
N PRO A 51 9.90 24.62 21.07
CA PRO A 51 9.27 25.95 21.16
C PRO A 51 9.92 27.00 20.24
N LYS A 52 10.88 26.58 19.43
CA LYS A 52 11.70 27.39 18.53
C LYS A 52 11.63 26.77 17.14
N ALA A 53 11.58 27.61 16.11
CA ALA A 53 11.62 27.17 14.72
C ALA A 53 12.79 26.19 14.50
N PRO A 54 12.59 25.12 13.69
CA PRO A 54 13.63 24.13 13.45
C PRO A 54 14.87 24.80 12.85
N THR A 55 16.04 24.41 13.34
CA THR A 55 17.31 24.85 12.75
C THR A 55 17.39 24.40 11.28
N SER A 56 18.19 25.09 10.47
CA SER A 56 18.40 24.72 9.05
C SER A 56 18.83 23.24 8.91
N THR A 57 19.67 22.76 9.83
CA THR A 57 20.11 21.36 9.86
C THR A 57 18.98 20.39 10.19
N GLN A 58 18.14 20.70 11.18
CA GLN A 58 16.98 19.86 11.53
C GLN A 58 15.99 19.78 10.37
N PHE A 59 15.69 20.93 9.75
CA PHE A 59 14.82 20.99 8.59
C PHE A 59 15.38 20.18 7.42
N SER A 60 16.66 20.35 7.10
CA SER A 60 17.30 19.60 6.01
C SER A 60 17.31 18.09 6.26
N ASN A 61 17.56 17.65 7.50
CA ASN A 61 17.51 16.23 7.85
C ASN A 61 16.08 15.68 7.73
N ALA A 62 15.07 16.41 8.20
CA ALA A 62 13.66 16.01 8.04
C ALA A 62 13.27 15.86 6.56
N ILE A 63 13.75 16.76 5.69
CA ILE A 63 13.57 16.65 4.24
C ILE A 63 14.27 15.40 3.68
N ARG A 64 15.47 15.04 4.15
CA ARG A 64 16.17 13.81 3.70
C ARG A 64 15.38 12.56 4.02
N GLU A 65 14.86 12.45 5.24
CA GLU A 65 14.02 11.33 5.67
C GLU A 65 12.75 11.25 4.81
N PHE A 66 12.09 12.40 4.58
CA PHE A 66 10.93 12.47 3.70
C PHE A 66 11.24 12.04 2.26
N GLN A 67 12.35 12.52 1.69
CA GLN A 67 12.78 12.18 0.33
C GLN A 67 13.08 10.67 0.22
N TRP A 68 13.70 10.08 1.24
CA TRP A 68 13.97 8.64 1.28
C TRP A 68 12.68 7.82 1.24
N VAL A 69 11.71 8.10 2.14
CA VAL A 69 10.40 7.41 2.17
C VAL A 69 9.63 7.63 0.87
N SER A 70 9.78 8.79 0.25
CA SER A 70 9.08 9.17 -0.98
C SER A 70 9.78 8.76 -2.28
N HIS A 71 10.95 8.10 -2.20
CA HIS A 71 11.78 7.73 -3.35
C HIS A 71 12.22 8.90 -4.22
N LEU A 72 12.54 10.02 -3.59
CA LEU A 72 13.15 11.16 -4.24
C LEU A 72 14.68 11.13 -4.04
N PRO A 73 15.46 11.80 -4.90
CA PRO A 73 16.87 12.04 -4.64
C PRO A 73 17.06 12.71 -3.27
N ILE A 74 17.91 12.12 -2.42
CA ILE A 74 18.12 12.56 -1.04
C ILE A 74 19.07 13.75 -1.03
N SER A 75 18.52 14.94 -1.27
CA SER A 75 19.25 16.21 -1.29
C SER A 75 19.20 16.94 0.06
N GLY A 76 18.13 16.76 0.83
CA GLY A 76 17.82 17.58 2.00
C GLY A 76 17.39 19.01 1.64
N MET A 77 17.07 19.25 0.36
CA MET A 77 16.60 20.53 -0.15
C MET A 77 15.12 20.47 -0.47
N LEU A 78 14.39 21.56 -0.18
CA LEU A 78 12.98 21.71 -0.55
C LEU A 78 12.87 22.07 -2.05
N ASP A 79 13.23 21.12 -2.90
CA ASP A 79 13.20 21.27 -4.35
C ASP A 79 11.76 21.11 -4.92
N PRO A 80 11.51 21.53 -6.18
CA PRO A 80 10.18 21.43 -6.77
C PRO A 80 9.61 20.01 -6.82
N ALA A 81 10.45 18.96 -6.90
CA ALA A 81 9.98 17.59 -6.88
C ALA A 81 9.48 17.18 -5.48
N THR A 82 10.21 17.59 -4.45
CA THR A 82 9.86 17.42 -3.03
C THR A 82 8.54 18.10 -2.70
N LEU A 83 8.37 19.37 -3.09
CA LEU A 83 7.12 20.12 -2.89
C LEU A 83 5.94 19.47 -3.62
N ARG A 84 6.12 19.07 -4.88
CA ARG A 84 5.06 18.36 -5.62
C ARG A 84 4.67 17.07 -4.91
N GLN A 85 5.63 16.33 -4.37
CA GLN A 85 5.34 15.09 -3.67
C GLN A 85 4.59 15.33 -2.35
N MET A 86 4.91 16.39 -1.59
CA MET A 86 4.18 16.78 -0.37
C MET A 86 2.69 17.08 -0.62
N THR A 87 2.33 17.53 -1.84
CA THR A 87 0.92 17.84 -2.20
C THR A 87 0.12 16.64 -2.72
N ARG A 88 0.75 15.47 -2.87
CA ARG A 88 0.05 14.30 -3.40
C ARG A 88 -0.85 13.67 -2.33
N PRO A 89 -2.01 13.11 -2.73
CA PRO A 89 -2.88 12.41 -1.79
C PRO A 89 -2.19 11.21 -1.15
N ARG A 90 -2.37 11.04 0.16
CA ARG A 90 -1.69 10.03 0.97
C ARG A 90 -2.52 9.63 2.20
N CYS A 91 -2.07 8.61 2.90
CA CYS A 91 -2.53 8.32 4.26
C CYS A 91 -2.09 9.43 5.23
N GLY A 92 -2.97 9.76 6.18
CA GLY A 92 -2.79 10.74 7.24
C GLY A 92 -1.95 10.25 8.42
N VAL A 93 -1.63 8.96 8.49
CA VAL A 93 -0.75 8.40 9.53
C VAL A 93 0.69 8.91 9.35
N ALA A 94 1.37 9.16 10.48
CA ALA A 94 2.76 9.61 10.49
C ALA A 94 3.72 8.53 9.92
N ASP A 95 4.79 8.98 9.29
CA ASP A 95 5.83 8.10 8.72
C ASP A 95 6.89 7.67 9.74
N THR A 96 6.79 8.17 10.98
CA THR A 96 7.76 7.93 12.06
C THR A 96 8.00 6.46 12.32
N ASP A 97 9.26 6.12 12.62
CA ASP A 97 9.75 4.76 12.87
C ASP A 97 9.61 3.78 11.69
N SER A 98 8.95 4.13 10.58
CA SER A 98 8.72 3.24 9.43
C SER A 98 10.02 2.72 8.81
N GLN A 99 11.02 3.59 8.67
CA GLN A 99 12.35 3.22 8.18
C GLN A 99 13.07 2.25 9.11
N ALA A 100 13.02 2.49 10.42
CA ALA A 100 13.68 1.65 11.42
C ALA A 100 13.03 0.25 11.46
N VAL A 101 11.69 0.20 11.49
CA VAL A 101 10.92 -1.05 11.47
C VAL A 101 11.18 -1.84 10.19
N TRP A 102 11.19 -1.19 9.03
CA TRP A 102 11.49 -1.84 7.75
C TRP A 102 12.93 -2.38 7.72
N THR A 103 13.90 -1.58 8.14
CA THR A 103 15.32 -1.97 8.15
C THR A 103 15.56 -3.16 9.08
N GLU A 104 14.95 -3.17 10.27
CA GLU A 104 15.02 -4.30 11.19
C GLU A 104 14.43 -5.58 10.56
N ARG A 105 13.25 -5.47 9.93
CA ARG A 105 12.59 -6.60 9.25
C ARG A 105 13.45 -7.18 8.14
N VAL A 106 13.98 -6.34 7.26
CA VAL A 106 14.81 -6.78 6.12
C VAL A 106 16.13 -7.37 6.60
N SER A 107 16.78 -6.74 7.59
CA SER A 107 18.02 -7.26 8.17
C SER A 107 17.82 -8.65 8.79
N ALA A 108 16.66 -8.91 9.41
CA ALA A 108 16.34 -10.22 9.97
C ALA A 108 16.22 -11.33 8.91
N LEU A 109 15.78 -11.00 7.69
CA LEU A 109 15.71 -11.96 6.57
C LEU A 109 17.11 -12.39 6.11
N PHE A 110 18.05 -11.45 6.04
CA PHE A 110 19.40 -11.71 5.55
C PHE A 110 20.38 -12.25 6.62
N ALA A 111 20.08 -12.06 7.91
CA ALA A 111 20.97 -12.49 9.00
C ALA A 111 20.93 -14.01 9.31
N GLY A 112 20.02 -14.77 8.69
CA GLY A 112 19.89 -16.22 8.88
C GLY A 112 19.69 -16.67 10.35
N GLN A 113 19.79 -17.97 10.60
CA GLN A 113 19.61 -18.54 11.96
C GLN A 113 20.64 -18.07 13.00
N GLN A 114 21.75 -17.44 12.58
CA GLN A 114 22.80 -16.93 13.48
C GLN A 114 22.35 -15.70 14.31
N ALA A 115 21.28 -15.01 13.91
CA ALA A 115 20.73 -13.89 14.68
C ALA A 115 20.04 -14.30 16.00
N LYS A 116 19.71 -15.59 16.19
CA LYS A 116 19.07 -16.07 17.44
C LYS A 116 19.95 -15.87 18.69
N MET A 117 21.25 -15.62 18.52
CA MET A 117 22.23 -15.47 19.62
C MET A 117 22.61 -14.02 19.96
N ARG A 118 22.26 -13.01 19.13
CA ARG A 118 22.44 -11.59 19.53
C ARG A 118 21.23 -11.16 20.33
N ARG A 119 21.46 -10.89 21.62
CA ARG A 119 20.50 -10.32 22.59
C ARG A 119 19.58 -9.33 21.88
N LYS A 120 18.31 -9.71 21.68
CA LYS A 120 17.23 -8.84 21.20
C LYS A 120 17.35 -7.54 21.99
N LYS A 121 17.85 -6.45 21.37
CA LYS A 121 17.67 -5.12 21.96
C LYS A 121 16.16 -4.95 22.01
N ARG A 122 15.62 -4.95 23.23
CA ARG A 122 14.20 -4.96 23.54
C ARG A 122 13.61 -3.58 23.20
N PHE A 123 13.55 -3.25 21.91
CA PHE A 123 12.91 -2.06 21.35
C PHE A 123 11.72 -2.40 20.46
N THR A 124 11.24 -3.66 20.48
CA THR A 124 9.87 -3.93 20.05
C THR A 124 8.95 -3.29 21.09
N LYS A 125 8.48 -2.06 20.86
CA LYS A 125 7.37 -1.47 21.63
C LYS A 125 6.26 -2.53 21.69
N GLN A 126 6.09 -3.13 22.87
CA GLN A 126 4.97 -4.02 23.16
C GLN A 126 3.69 -3.19 23.04
N GLY A 127 3.10 -3.10 21.85
CA GLY A 127 1.96 -2.21 21.61
C GLY A 127 1.37 -2.26 20.21
N ASN A 128 2.14 -2.66 19.19
CA ASN A 128 1.70 -2.57 17.79
C ASN A 128 1.04 -3.84 17.25
N LYS A 129 0.50 -4.74 18.08
CA LYS A 129 -0.23 -5.92 17.57
C LYS A 129 -1.37 -6.34 18.48
N TRP A 130 -2.38 -6.97 17.90
CA TRP A 130 -3.44 -7.61 18.67
C TRP A 130 -2.91 -8.85 19.39
N TYR A 131 -3.42 -9.08 20.61
CA TYR A 131 -3.09 -10.26 21.41
C TYR A 131 -3.92 -11.49 21.01
N LYS A 132 -4.97 -11.28 20.21
CA LYS A 132 -5.91 -12.28 19.73
C LYS A 132 -5.93 -12.29 18.20
N GLN A 133 -6.36 -13.42 17.63
CA GLN A 133 -6.43 -13.64 16.19
C GLN A 133 -7.83 -13.40 15.61
N HIS A 134 -8.87 -13.60 16.41
CA HIS A 134 -10.26 -13.36 16.02
C HIS A 134 -10.62 -11.91 16.35
N LEU A 135 -10.78 -11.09 15.32
CA LEU A 135 -11.01 -9.65 15.43
C LEU A 135 -12.39 -9.31 14.87
N SER A 136 -13.18 -8.57 15.63
CA SER A 136 -14.46 -8.07 15.17
C SER A 136 -14.32 -6.67 14.55
N TYR A 137 -15.05 -6.40 13.48
CA TYR A 137 -15.05 -5.07 12.86
C TYR A 137 -16.45 -4.49 12.71
N ARG A 138 -16.55 -3.17 12.59
CA ARG A 138 -17.82 -2.47 12.31
C ARG A 138 -17.61 -1.32 11.34
N LEU A 139 -18.43 -1.30 10.28
CA LEU A 139 -18.66 -0.10 9.48
C LEU A 139 -19.70 0.79 10.19
N VAL A 140 -19.28 1.94 10.70
CA VAL A 140 -20.13 2.82 11.53
C VAL A 140 -21.06 3.67 10.65
N ASN A 141 -20.53 4.20 9.55
CA ASN A 141 -21.25 4.97 8.54
C ASN A 141 -20.53 4.83 7.18
N TRP A 142 -21.09 5.42 6.11
CA TRP A 142 -20.49 5.39 4.77
C TRP A 142 -20.90 6.62 3.95
N PRO A 143 -20.20 6.91 2.83
CA PRO A 143 -20.58 7.99 1.92
C PRO A 143 -21.94 7.67 1.26
N GLN A 144 -22.94 8.53 1.49
CA GLN A 144 -24.33 8.27 1.07
C GLN A 144 -24.52 8.16 -0.45
N HIS A 145 -23.58 8.69 -1.24
CA HIS A 145 -23.62 8.56 -2.70
C HIS A 145 -23.19 7.18 -3.21
N LEU A 146 -22.66 6.31 -2.33
CA LEU A 146 -22.32 4.92 -2.65
C LEU A 146 -23.38 3.97 -2.07
N PRO A 147 -23.80 2.93 -2.82
CA PRO A 147 -24.70 1.91 -2.30
C PRO A 147 -24.09 1.19 -1.08
N GLU A 148 -24.83 1.14 0.04
CA GLU A 148 -24.38 0.49 1.28
C GLU A 148 -23.89 -0.95 1.06
N PRO A 149 -24.60 -1.83 0.33
CA PRO A 149 -24.14 -3.21 0.14
C PRO A 149 -22.79 -3.30 -0.56
N ALA A 150 -22.52 -2.38 -1.50
CA ALA A 150 -21.28 -2.35 -2.23
C ALA A 150 -20.11 -1.85 -1.35
N VAL A 151 -20.37 -0.87 -0.47
CA VAL A 151 -19.40 -0.43 0.54
C VAL A 151 -19.11 -1.54 1.55
N ARG A 152 -20.14 -2.21 2.09
CA ARG A 152 -19.96 -3.35 3.02
C ARG A 152 -19.17 -4.48 2.36
N GLY A 153 -19.42 -4.77 1.08
CA GLY A 153 -18.63 -5.74 0.32
C GLY A 153 -17.16 -5.33 0.19
N ALA A 154 -16.87 -4.06 -0.08
CA ALA A 154 -15.50 -3.53 -0.13
C ALA A 154 -14.78 -3.67 1.21
N VAL A 155 -15.47 -3.37 2.31
CA VAL A 155 -14.96 -3.57 3.68
C VAL A 155 -14.64 -5.04 3.92
N HIS A 156 -15.58 -5.94 3.66
CA HIS A 156 -15.40 -7.38 3.86
C HIS A 156 -14.18 -7.88 3.08
N ALA A 157 -14.07 -7.52 1.80
CA ALA A 157 -12.97 -7.96 0.99
C ALA A 157 -11.62 -7.36 1.41
N ALA A 158 -11.61 -6.15 1.99
CA ALA A 158 -10.39 -5.54 2.51
C ALA A 158 -9.88 -6.28 3.76
N PHE A 159 -10.78 -6.77 4.61
CA PHE A 159 -10.42 -7.69 5.69
C PHE A 159 -9.96 -9.05 5.18
N GLN A 160 -10.66 -9.61 4.18
CA GLN A 160 -10.28 -10.89 3.57
C GLN A 160 -8.87 -10.86 2.98
N LEU A 161 -8.48 -9.74 2.38
CA LEU A 161 -7.14 -9.54 1.84
C LEU A 161 -6.05 -9.77 2.90
N TRP A 162 -6.29 -9.36 4.15
CA TRP A 162 -5.36 -9.60 5.25
C TRP A 162 -5.49 -10.99 5.88
N SER A 163 -6.69 -11.56 6.00
CA SER A 163 -6.86 -12.93 6.53
C SER A 163 -6.28 -13.99 5.57
N ASN A 164 -6.33 -13.76 4.26
CA ASN A 164 -5.79 -14.70 3.26
C ASN A 164 -4.29 -14.91 3.38
N VAL A 165 -3.57 -13.99 4.03
CA VAL A 165 -2.10 -14.01 4.14
C VAL A 165 -1.62 -14.05 5.58
N SER A 166 -2.51 -14.17 6.56
CA SER A 166 -2.16 -14.21 7.99
C SER A 166 -3.02 -15.20 8.78
N ALA A 167 -2.66 -15.49 10.03
CA ALA A 167 -3.48 -16.29 10.93
C ALA A 167 -4.66 -15.51 11.57
N LEU A 168 -5.03 -14.35 11.01
CA LEU A 168 -6.13 -13.54 11.53
C LEU A 168 -7.45 -13.95 10.91
N GLU A 169 -8.50 -13.90 11.72
CA GLU A 169 -9.88 -14.11 11.30
C GLU A 169 -10.72 -12.90 11.65
N PHE A 170 -11.59 -12.49 10.72
CA PHE A 170 -12.40 -11.29 10.85
C PHE A 170 -13.88 -11.61 10.74
N TRP A 171 -14.69 -10.90 11.51
CA TRP A 171 -16.15 -11.01 11.43
C TRP A 171 -16.81 -9.65 11.74
N GLU A 172 -17.94 -9.37 11.07
CA GLU A 172 -18.68 -8.13 11.27
C GLU A 172 -19.47 -8.18 12.58
N ALA A 173 -19.17 -7.25 13.49
CA ALA A 173 -19.84 -7.14 14.78
C ALA A 173 -21.31 -6.73 14.62
N PRO A 174 -22.22 -7.18 15.51
CA PRO A 174 -23.62 -6.77 15.45
C PRO A 174 -23.75 -5.25 15.65
N ALA A 175 -24.85 -4.65 15.24
CA ALA A 175 -25.06 -3.19 15.37
C ALA A 175 -24.94 -2.69 16.82
N THR A 176 -25.39 -3.50 17.79
CA THR A 176 -25.32 -3.22 19.22
C THR A 176 -24.19 -4.04 19.86
N GLY A 177 -23.08 -3.40 20.24
CA GLY A 177 -21.97 -4.04 20.97
C GLY A 177 -20.63 -3.34 20.75
N PRO A 178 -19.54 -3.76 21.40
CA PRO A 178 -18.20 -3.33 21.05
C PRO A 178 -17.70 -4.02 19.76
N ALA A 179 -16.79 -3.35 19.03
CA ALA A 179 -16.04 -3.93 17.92
C ALA A 179 -14.55 -3.64 18.13
N ASP A 180 -13.67 -4.58 17.78
CA ASP A 180 -12.22 -4.35 17.90
C ASP A 180 -11.72 -3.31 16.91
N ILE A 181 -12.28 -3.31 15.70
CA ILE A 181 -11.95 -2.39 14.62
C ILE A 181 -13.17 -1.60 14.18
N ARG A 182 -13.08 -0.27 14.15
CA ARG A 182 -14.17 0.62 13.75
C ARG A 182 -13.78 1.46 12.55
N LEU A 183 -14.58 1.38 11.49
CA LEU A 183 -14.39 2.15 10.25
C LEU A 183 -15.44 3.27 10.21
N THR A 184 -14.98 4.53 10.16
CA THR A 184 -15.88 5.69 10.24
C THR A 184 -15.46 6.79 9.27
N PHE A 185 -16.42 7.43 8.62
CA PHE A 185 -16.22 8.58 7.74
C PHE A 185 -16.54 9.87 8.49
N PHE A 186 -15.57 10.79 8.54
CA PHE A 186 -15.67 12.07 9.22
C PHE A 186 -15.34 13.23 8.28
N GLN A 187 -15.66 14.45 8.69
CA GLN A 187 -15.33 15.67 7.97
C GLN A 187 -14.55 16.58 8.92
N GLY A 188 -13.47 17.19 8.45
CA GLY A 188 -12.69 18.16 9.22
C GLY A 188 -12.20 17.60 10.56
N ASP A 189 -12.30 18.42 11.62
CA ASP A 189 -12.01 18.00 12.99
C ASP A 189 -13.09 17.03 13.51
N HIS A 190 -12.64 15.91 14.04
CA HIS A 190 -13.48 14.83 14.53
C HIS A 190 -13.00 14.29 15.90
N ASN A 191 -12.43 15.17 16.71
CA ASN A 191 -12.12 14.96 18.13
C ASN A 191 -11.08 13.85 18.43
N ASP A 192 -10.15 13.58 17.50
CA ASP A 192 -9.05 12.63 17.69
C ASP A 192 -7.66 13.29 17.58
N GLY A 193 -7.62 14.62 17.61
CA GLY A 193 -6.41 15.46 17.60
C GLY A 193 -6.42 16.45 16.43
N LEU A 194 -6.01 17.70 16.66
CA LEU A 194 -6.04 18.74 15.62
C LEU A 194 -5.17 18.40 14.40
N SER A 195 -4.07 17.68 14.59
CA SER A 195 -3.20 17.21 13.50
C SER A 195 -3.84 16.12 12.62
N ASN A 196 -4.88 15.44 13.14
CA ASN A 196 -5.68 14.42 12.46
C ASN A 196 -6.92 15.00 11.75
N ALA A 197 -7.21 16.30 11.89
CA ALA A 197 -8.31 16.92 11.17
C ALA A 197 -8.15 16.74 9.65
N PHE A 198 -9.24 16.34 8.97
CA PHE A 198 -9.23 16.18 7.53
C PHE A 198 -9.21 17.53 6.80
N ASP A 199 -8.49 17.59 5.69
CA ASP A 199 -8.22 18.83 4.94
C ASP A 199 -9.13 19.04 3.71
N GLY A 200 -10.15 18.19 3.57
CA GLY A 200 -11.08 18.19 2.46
C GLY A 200 -10.50 17.49 1.23
N PRO A 201 -11.05 17.76 0.02
CA PRO A 201 -10.69 16.97 -1.15
C PRO A 201 -9.19 17.02 -1.49
N GLY A 202 -8.53 15.86 -1.37
CA GLY A 202 -7.11 15.67 -1.61
C GLY A 202 -6.23 16.17 -0.48
N GLY A 203 -5.21 15.37 -0.18
CA GLY A 203 -4.40 15.54 1.01
C GLY A 203 -4.42 14.22 1.78
N ALA A 204 -4.85 14.27 3.04
CA ALA A 204 -5.03 13.07 3.86
C ALA A 204 -6.36 12.38 3.51
N LEU A 205 -6.28 11.20 2.89
CA LEU A 205 -7.47 10.45 2.46
C LEU A 205 -8.21 9.81 3.63
N ALA A 206 -7.43 9.34 4.59
CA ALA A 206 -7.85 8.57 5.74
C ALA A 206 -6.66 8.48 6.71
N HIS A 207 -6.92 8.06 7.95
CA HIS A 207 -5.90 7.64 8.89
C HIS A 207 -6.42 6.56 9.80
N ALA A 208 -5.51 5.85 10.45
CA ALA A 208 -5.87 4.79 11.38
C ALA A 208 -5.03 4.80 12.64
N PHE A 209 -5.61 4.30 13.71
CA PHE A 209 -4.97 4.08 14.98
C PHE A 209 -4.59 2.61 15.11
N LEU A 210 -3.32 2.39 15.45
CA LEU A 210 -2.73 1.08 15.70
C LEU A 210 -3.52 0.26 16.75
N PRO A 211 -3.26 -1.06 16.86
CA PRO A 211 -3.90 -1.95 17.81
C PRO A 211 -4.01 -1.42 19.26
N ARG A 212 -5.07 -1.88 19.94
CA ARG A 212 -5.70 -1.38 21.18
C ARG A 212 -6.73 -0.27 20.99
N ARG A 213 -6.52 0.68 20.07
CA ARG A 213 -7.56 1.65 19.70
C ARG A 213 -8.41 1.14 18.54
N GLY A 214 -7.77 0.62 17.48
CA GLY A 214 -8.48 -0.10 16.40
C GLY A 214 -9.52 0.76 15.68
N GLU A 215 -9.13 1.95 15.26
CA GLU A 215 -10.04 2.88 14.57
C GLU A 215 -9.41 3.27 13.24
N ALA A 216 -10.20 3.28 12.17
CA ALA A 216 -9.81 3.87 10.89
C ALA A 216 -10.85 4.91 10.48
N HIS A 217 -10.37 6.12 10.23
CA HIS A 217 -11.16 7.28 9.87
C HIS A 217 -10.90 7.64 8.41
N PHE A 218 -11.96 7.94 7.68
CA PHE A 218 -11.89 8.27 6.25
C PHE A 218 -12.44 9.68 6.04
N ASP A 219 -11.77 10.47 5.20
CA ASP A 219 -12.27 11.80 4.86
C ASP A 219 -13.53 11.69 4.01
N ARG A 220 -14.67 12.13 4.57
CA ARG A 220 -15.98 12.11 3.94
C ARG A 220 -16.08 13.04 2.74
N GLU A 221 -15.24 14.08 2.68
CA GLU A 221 -15.23 15.05 1.58
C GLU A 221 -14.52 14.50 0.32
N GLU A 222 -13.90 13.32 0.43
CA GLU A 222 -13.27 12.70 -0.70
C GLU A 222 -14.25 12.11 -1.71
N HIS A 223 -13.87 12.18 -2.99
CA HIS A 223 -14.65 11.64 -4.10
C HIS A 223 -14.47 10.11 -4.16
N TRP A 224 -15.05 9.40 -3.20
CA TRP A 224 -14.98 7.95 -3.09
C TRP A 224 -15.68 7.27 -4.25
N SER A 225 -15.03 6.24 -4.80
CA SER A 225 -15.55 5.37 -5.85
C SER A 225 -15.17 3.92 -5.57
N LEU A 226 -15.98 2.99 -6.08
CA LEU A 226 -15.65 1.57 -6.13
C LEU A 226 -15.07 1.16 -7.49
N SER A 227 -15.13 2.05 -8.49
CA SER A 227 -14.56 1.82 -9.82
C SER A 227 -13.06 2.07 -9.85
N ARG A 228 -12.36 1.51 -10.84
CA ARG A 228 -10.93 1.82 -11.08
C ARG A 228 -10.70 3.13 -11.81
N ARG A 229 -11.73 3.65 -12.49
CA ARG A 229 -11.59 4.71 -13.51
C ARG A 229 -11.92 6.10 -12.99
N ARG A 230 -12.68 6.22 -11.89
CA ARG A 230 -13.17 7.49 -11.36
C ARG A 230 -12.86 7.62 -9.88
N GLY A 231 -12.64 8.85 -9.42
CA GLY A 231 -12.48 9.16 -8.00
C GLY A 231 -11.29 8.48 -7.31
N ARG A 232 -11.39 8.37 -5.98
CA ARG A 232 -10.47 7.63 -5.11
C ARG A 232 -11.08 6.28 -4.80
N ASN A 233 -10.34 5.21 -5.07
CA ASN A 233 -10.84 3.86 -4.90
C ASN A 233 -10.93 3.51 -3.41
N LEU A 234 -12.16 3.37 -2.90
CA LEU A 234 -12.42 3.18 -1.49
C LEU A 234 -11.83 1.86 -0.97
N PHE A 235 -11.87 0.80 -1.77
CA PHE A 235 -11.30 -0.50 -1.39
C PHE A 235 -9.79 -0.42 -1.13
N VAL A 236 -9.04 0.29 -1.98
CA VAL A 236 -7.59 0.44 -1.82
C VAL A 236 -7.26 1.16 -0.51
N VAL A 237 -7.98 2.24 -0.20
CA VAL A 237 -7.75 2.99 1.04
C VAL A 237 -8.22 2.18 2.25
N LEU A 238 -9.37 1.51 2.19
CA LEU A 238 -9.81 0.58 3.23
C LEU A 238 -8.75 -0.48 3.55
N ALA A 239 -8.21 -1.14 2.53
CA ALA A 239 -7.22 -2.19 2.71
C ALA A 239 -5.92 -1.65 3.36
N HIS A 240 -5.48 -0.45 2.96
CA HIS A 240 -4.35 0.23 3.57
C HIS A 240 -4.59 0.58 5.05
N GLU A 241 -5.68 1.27 5.36
CA GLU A 241 -5.98 1.69 6.74
C GLU A 241 -6.23 0.49 7.66
N ILE A 242 -6.85 -0.58 7.16
CA ILE A 242 -6.99 -1.82 7.92
C ILE A 242 -5.59 -2.36 8.27
N GLY A 243 -4.62 -2.32 7.37
CA GLY A 243 -3.24 -2.72 7.67
C GLY A 243 -2.66 -1.98 8.89
N HIS A 244 -2.92 -0.68 9.02
CA HIS A 244 -2.57 0.08 10.22
C HIS A 244 -3.32 -0.39 11.47
N THR A 245 -4.62 -0.67 11.39
CA THR A 245 -5.38 -1.23 12.53
C THR A 245 -4.86 -2.60 12.96
N LEU A 246 -4.12 -3.31 12.09
CA LEU A 246 -3.42 -4.56 12.39
C LEU A 246 -2.01 -4.36 12.92
N GLY A 247 -1.49 -3.13 12.95
CA GLY A 247 -0.16 -2.85 13.50
C GLY A 247 0.93 -2.58 12.47
N LEU A 248 0.60 -2.58 11.18
CA LEU A 248 1.55 -2.29 10.12
C LEU A 248 1.86 -0.79 10.11
N THR A 249 3.12 -0.45 9.92
CA THR A 249 3.56 0.92 9.64
C THR A 249 3.66 1.13 8.14
N HIS A 250 3.89 2.37 7.70
CA HIS A 250 4.14 2.61 6.30
C HIS A 250 5.33 1.82 5.79
N SER A 251 5.20 1.31 4.56
CA SER A 251 6.27 0.66 3.84
C SER A 251 7.02 1.68 2.98
N PRO A 252 8.36 1.69 3.02
CA PRO A 252 9.17 2.42 2.06
C PRO A 252 9.28 1.65 0.74
N ALA A 253 8.51 0.59 0.49
CA ALA A 253 8.45 0.03 -0.84
C ALA A 253 7.45 0.85 -1.69
N PRO A 254 7.84 1.35 -2.88
CA PRO A 254 6.85 1.70 -3.91
C PRO A 254 6.07 0.40 -4.20
N ARG A 255 4.98 0.34 -4.95
CA ARG A 255 4.18 -0.93 -5.10
C ARG A 255 3.61 -1.60 -3.82
N ALA A 256 4.13 -1.42 -2.60
CA ALA A 256 3.45 -1.91 -1.41
C ALA A 256 2.11 -1.21 -1.21
N LEU A 257 1.13 -1.96 -0.71
CA LEU A 257 -0.16 -1.43 -0.29
C LEU A 257 0.05 -0.45 0.85
N MET A 258 0.89 -0.80 1.83
CA MET A 258 1.22 0.05 2.98
C MET A 258 2.15 1.23 2.64
N ALA A 259 2.42 1.51 1.37
CA ALA A 259 3.13 2.74 1.01
C ALA A 259 2.27 3.98 1.30
N PRO A 260 2.83 5.08 1.82
CA PRO A 260 2.06 6.21 2.34
C PRO A 260 1.22 6.91 1.27
N TYR A 261 1.73 6.99 0.05
CA TYR A 261 1.09 7.73 -1.03
C TYR A 261 0.06 6.89 -1.77
N TYR A 262 -1.11 7.48 -1.99
CA TYR A 262 -2.18 6.86 -2.76
C TYR A 262 -1.73 6.57 -4.18
N LYS A 263 -1.96 5.31 -4.58
CA LYS A 263 -1.70 4.83 -5.93
C LYS A 263 -3.02 4.40 -6.54
N ARG A 264 -3.23 4.83 -7.79
CA ARG A 264 -4.32 4.27 -8.58
C ARG A 264 -3.99 2.81 -8.84
N LEU A 265 -5.01 1.98 -8.71
CA LEU A 265 -4.87 0.54 -8.86
C LEU A 265 -4.52 0.15 -10.30
N GLY A 266 -3.34 -0.44 -10.46
CA GLY A 266 -2.88 -1.12 -11.68
C GLY A 266 -3.54 -2.49 -11.89
N ARG A 267 -3.10 -3.27 -12.88
CA ARG A 267 -3.61 -4.65 -13.10
C ARG A 267 -2.94 -5.67 -12.17
N ASP A 268 -1.99 -5.22 -11.36
CA ASP A 268 -1.14 -6.06 -10.52
C ASP A 268 -1.83 -6.49 -9.21
N ALA A 269 -1.22 -7.46 -8.52
CA ALA A 269 -1.63 -7.85 -7.18
C ALA A 269 -1.61 -6.65 -6.22
N LEU A 270 -2.64 -6.51 -5.37
CA LEU A 270 -2.74 -5.37 -4.47
C LEU A 270 -1.75 -5.46 -3.31
N LEU A 271 -1.54 -6.66 -2.75
CA LEU A 271 -0.53 -6.90 -1.72
C LEU A 271 0.83 -7.18 -2.37
N SER A 272 1.85 -6.46 -1.93
CA SER A 272 3.24 -6.78 -2.24
C SER A 272 3.79 -7.84 -1.27
N TRP A 273 4.93 -8.43 -1.63
CA TRP A 273 5.69 -9.29 -0.73
C TRP A 273 6.06 -8.62 0.59
N ASP A 274 6.34 -7.31 0.59
CA ASP A 274 6.66 -6.57 1.82
C ASP A 274 5.45 -6.51 2.77
N ASP A 275 4.24 -6.30 2.23
CA ASP A 275 3.01 -6.27 3.02
C ASP A 275 2.72 -7.64 3.65
N VAL A 276 2.88 -8.72 2.88
CA VAL A 276 2.68 -10.11 3.32
C VAL A 276 3.67 -10.47 4.44
N LEU A 277 4.95 -10.19 4.24
CA LEU A 277 5.97 -10.46 5.26
C LEU A 277 5.74 -9.64 6.53
N ALA A 278 5.31 -8.38 6.38
CA ALA A 278 5.04 -7.53 7.53
C ALA A 278 3.89 -8.08 8.40
N VAL A 279 2.75 -8.45 7.80
CA VAL A 279 1.62 -8.99 8.57
C VAL A 279 1.92 -10.39 9.16
N GLN A 280 2.61 -11.25 8.40
CA GLN A 280 3.03 -12.57 8.89
C GLN A 280 4.04 -12.48 10.03
N SER A 281 4.89 -11.45 10.06
CA SER A 281 5.80 -11.24 11.19
C SER A 281 5.07 -10.94 12.51
N LEU A 282 3.85 -10.40 12.44
CA LEU A 282 3.02 -10.08 13.61
C LEU A 282 2.14 -11.26 14.03
N TYR A 283 1.56 -11.95 13.06
CA TYR A 283 0.45 -12.90 13.28
C TYR A 283 0.71 -14.33 12.78
N GLY A 284 1.77 -14.57 12.02
CA GLY A 284 2.06 -15.86 11.39
C GLY A 284 1.32 -16.07 10.06
N LYS A 285 1.67 -17.17 9.36
CA LYS A 285 0.99 -17.65 8.14
C LYS A 285 -0.43 -18.16 8.46
N PRO A 286 -1.35 -18.22 7.49
CA PRO A 286 -2.69 -18.80 7.67
C PRO A 286 -2.63 -20.25 8.23
N GLN A 287 -3.54 -20.59 9.15
CA GLN A 287 -3.64 -21.95 9.68
C GLN A 287 -4.42 -22.83 8.69
N GLY A 288 -3.83 -23.94 8.21
CA GLY A 288 -4.56 -24.97 7.43
C GLY A 288 -4.06 -25.29 6.03
N GLY A 289 -2.81 -24.98 5.66
CA GLY A 289 -2.27 -25.36 4.34
C GLY A 289 -2.95 -24.67 3.15
N SER A 290 -3.84 -23.72 3.41
CA SER A 290 -4.38 -22.82 2.41
C SER A 290 -3.23 -21.98 1.87
N VAL A 291 -2.75 -22.37 0.69
CA VAL A 291 -1.92 -21.53 -0.19
C VAL A 291 -2.57 -20.15 -0.15
N ALA A 292 -1.80 -19.15 0.30
CA ALA A 292 -2.26 -17.77 0.37
C ALA A 292 -3.09 -17.49 -0.86
N ILE A 293 -4.40 -17.24 -0.69
CA ILE A 293 -5.25 -16.89 -1.82
C ILE A 293 -4.69 -15.57 -2.31
N GLN A 294 -3.79 -15.64 -3.29
CA GLN A 294 -3.47 -14.53 -4.16
C GLN A 294 -4.83 -14.11 -4.67
N LEU A 295 -5.36 -13.02 -4.15
CA LEU A 295 -6.44 -12.31 -4.81
C LEU A 295 -5.82 -11.84 -6.12
N PRO A 296 -6.06 -12.51 -7.26
CA PRO A 296 -5.68 -11.92 -8.53
C PRO A 296 -6.62 -10.71 -8.70
N GLY A 297 -6.40 -9.86 -9.70
CA GLY A 297 -7.27 -8.70 -9.99
C GLY A 297 -8.79 -8.96 -10.17
N LYS A 298 -9.31 -10.16 -9.88
CA LYS A 298 -10.72 -10.57 -9.80
C LYS A 298 -11.53 -9.85 -8.72
N LEU A 299 -10.92 -9.39 -7.63
CA LEU A 299 -11.70 -8.71 -6.59
C LEU A 299 -12.34 -7.39 -7.12
N PHE A 300 -11.73 -6.80 -8.15
CA PHE A 300 -12.17 -5.55 -8.75
C PHE A 300 -13.23 -5.73 -9.83
N THR A 301 -13.26 -6.86 -10.54
CA THR A 301 -14.36 -7.15 -11.47
C THR A 301 -15.68 -7.28 -10.72
N ASP A 302 -15.63 -7.80 -9.49
CA ASP A 302 -16.81 -7.95 -8.64
C ASP A 302 -17.34 -6.59 -8.14
N PHE A 303 -16.46 -5.66 -7.74
CA PHE A 303 -16.88 -4.31 -7.34
C PHE A 303 -17.28 -3.40 -8.51
N GLU A 304 -16.63 -3.54 -9.67
CA GLU A 304 -17.03 -2.84 -10.89
C GLU A 304 -18.38 -3.33 -11.43
N ALA A 305 -18.74 -4.60 -11.20
CA ALA A 305 -20.04 -5.15 -11.57
C ALA A 305 -21.21 -4.53 -10.77
N TRP A 306 -20.94 -3.91 -9.62
CA TRP A 306 -21.94 -3.26 -8.77
C TRP A 306 -22.08 -1.75 -9.01
N ASP A 307 -21.40 -1.18 -10.00
CA ASP A 307 -21.59 0.23 -10.40
C ASP A 307 -23.00 0.43 -11.01
N PRO A 308 -23.89 1.21 -10.37
CA PRO A 308 -25.25 1.45 -10.87
C PRO A 308 -25.30 2.23 -12.20
N HIS A 309 -24.17 2.81 -12.64
CA HIS A 309 -24.04 3.49 -13.94
C HIS A 309 -23.38 2.61 -15.02
N ARG A 310 -23.15 1.32 -14.78
CA ARG A 310 -22.66 0.39 -15.80
C ARG A 310 -23.72 0.28 -16.91
N PRO A 311 -23.41 0.62 -18.17
CA PRO A 311 -24.27 0.25 -19.28
C PRO A 311 -24.38 -1.28 -19.29
N GLN A 312 -25.59 -1.82 -19.14
CA GLN A 312 -25.84 -3.25 -19.33
C GLN A 312 -25.62 -3.57 -20.81
N GLY A 313 -24.39 -3.94 -21.16
CA GLY A 313 -24.00 -4.26 -22.53
C GLY A 313 -22.93 -5.32 -22.52
N LYS A 314 -23.32 -6.53 -22.94
CA LYS A 314 -22.55 -7.72 -23.31
C LYS A 314 -21.19 -7.90 -22.60
N ASP A 315 -21.13 -8.90 -21.74
CA ASP A 315 -19.87 -9.49 -21.30
C ASP A 315 -19.05 -9.91 -22.52
N SER A 316 -18.08 -9.07 -22.90
CA SER A 316 -16.93 -9.51 -23.67
C SER A 316 -15.97 -10.11 -22.65
N GLU A 317 -15.93 -11.44 -22.58
CA GLU A 317 -14.75 -12.16 -22.10
C GLU A 317 -13.49 -11.46 -22.62
N PRO A 318 -12.43 -11.30 -21.81
CA PRO A 318 -11.15 -10.84 -22.33
C PRO A 318 -10.68 -11.84 -23.39
N GLN A 319 -10.80 -11.48 -24.67
CA GLN A 319 -10.15 -12.17 -25.77
C GLN A 319 -8.66 -11.88 -25.69
N GLY A 320 -7.98 -12.69 -24.88
CA GLY A 320 -6.54 -12.68 -24.68
C GLY A 320 -6.13 -14.00 -24.04
N PRO A 321 -4.93 -14.53 -24.34
CA PRO A 321 -4.46 -15.75 -23.70
C PRO A 321 -4.49 -15.61 -22.17
N LYS A 322 -4.89 -16.67 -21.46
CA LYS A 322 -5.10 -16.64 -19.99
C LYS A 322 -3.89 -16.12 -19.21
N TYR A 323 -2.67 -16.29 -19.74
CA TYR A 323 -1.44 -15.77 -19.13
C TYR A 323 -1.38 -14.23 -19.07
N CYS A 324 -2.05 -13.48 -19.95
CA CYS A 324 -2.07 -12.02 -19.89
C CYS A 324 -2.93 -11.45 -18.74
N HIS A 325 -3.69 -12.31 -18.05
CA HIS A 325 -4.73 -11.91 -17.11
C HIS A 325 -4.71 -12.71 -15.79
N SER A 326 -3.66 -13.50 -15.55
CA SER A 326 -3.49 -14.32 -14.35
C SER A 326 -2.19 -14.02 -13.62
N SER A 327 -2.09 -14.44 -12.36
CA SER A 327 -0.81 -14.57 -11.66
C SER A 327 -0.11 -15.86 -12.06
N PHE A 328 1.18 -15.95 -11.76
CA PHE A 328 2.02 -17.12 -12.05
C PHE A 328 2.73 -17.55 -10.77
N ASP A 329 3.01 -18.84 -10.67
CA ASP A 329 3.70 -19.41 -9.52
C ASP A 329 5.20 -19.11 -9.61
N ALA A 330 5.79 -19.24 -10.80
CA ALA A 330 7.18 -18.92 -11.06
C ALA A 330 7.40 -18.42 -12.48
N ILE A 331 8.43 -17.61 -12.68
CA ILE A 331 8.94 -17.22 -14.00
C ILE A 331 10.46 -17.38 -13.98
N THR A 332 11.01 -17.98 -15.03
CA THR A 332 12.47 -18.06 -15.22
C THR A 332 12.84 -17.88 -16.69
N VAL A 333 14.13 -17.70 -16.97
CA VAL A 333 14.64 -17.50 -18.32
C VAL A 333 15.88 -18.36 -18.52
N ASP A 334 15.99 -19.03 -19.67
CA ASP A 334 17.19 -19.79 -20.01
C ASP A 334 18.26 -18.93 -20.70
N GLY A 335 19.44 -19.52 -20.93
CA GLY A 335 20.55 -18.86 -21.63
C GLY A 335 20.26 -18.45 -23.08
N GLN A 336 19.14 -18.91 -23.67
CA GLN A 336 18.70 -18.55 -25.02
C GLN A 336 17.61 -17.45 -25.01
N GLN A 337 17.40 -16.78 -23.87
CA GLN A 337 16.34 -15.79 -23.65
C GLN A 337 14.92 -16.33 -23.85
N ARG A 338 14.73 -17.65 -23.75
CA ARG A 338 13.38 -18.23 -23.72
C ARG A 338 12.86 -18.14 -22.30
N LEU A 339 11.69 -17.55 -22.15
CA LEU A 339 11.06 -17.31 -20.87
C LEU A 339 10.06 -18.43 -20.59
N TYR A 340 10.14 -19.00 -19.38
CA TYR A 340 9.28 -20.07 -18.91
C TYR A 340 8.38 -19.52 -17.82
N ILE A 341 7.08 -19.69 -18.01
CA ILE A 341 6.04 -19.23 -17.09
C ILE A 341 5.35 -20.45 -16.52
N PHE A 342 5.23 -20.53 -15.20
CA PHE A 342 4.65 -21.68 -14.51
C PHE A 342 3.38 -21.30 -13.76
N GLN A 343 2.34 -22.14 -13.87
CA GLN A 343 1.10 -21.96 -13.12
C GLN A 343 0.39 -23.31 -12.91
N GLY A 344 0.18 -23.66 -11.64
CA GLY A 344 -0.34 -24.96 -11.22
C GLY A 344 0.50 -26.09 -11.82
N SER A 345 -0.18 -27.02 -12.49
CA SER A 345 0.42 -28.17 -13.15
C SER A 345 0.87 -27.91 -14.59
N HIS A 346 0.93 -26.65 -15.04
CA HIS A 346 1.23 -26.29 -16.41
C HIS A 346 2.34 -25.24 -16.52
N PHE A 347 2.96 -25.17 -17.69
CA PHE A 347 3.90 -24.12 -18.05
C PHE A 347 3.73 -23.66 -19.51
N TRP A 348 4.21 -22.45 -19.80
CA TRP A 348 4.30 -21.88 -21.14
C TRP A 348 5.75 -21.52 -21.44
N GLU A 349 6.10 -21.61 -22.72
CA GLU A 349 7.35 -21.05 -23.25
C GLU A 349 7.03 -19.81 -24.06
N VAL A 350 7.81 -18.75 -23.81
CA VAL A 350 7.81 -17.53 -24.61
C VAL A 350 9.18 -17.44 -25.28
N ALA A 351 9.19 -17.55 -26.60
CA ALA A 351 10.39 -17.37 -27.40
C ALA A 351 10.85 -15.90 -27.38
N ALA A 352 12.12 -15.66 -27.73
CA ALA A 352 12.70 -14.32 -27.71
C ALA A 352 11.99 -13.33 -28.67
N ASP A 353 11.30 -13.83 -29.69
CA ASP A 353 10.47 -13.06 -30.63
C ASP A 353 9.06 -12.74 -30.07
N GLY A 354 8.74 -13.21 -28.86
CA GLY A 354 7.46 -13.01 -28.18
C GLY A 354 6.39 -14.06 -28.51
N ASN A 355 6.69 -15.07 -29.33
CA ASN A 355 5.75 -16.17 -29.59
C ASN A 355 5.58 -17.06 -28.36
N VAL A 356 4.33 -17.40 -28.04
CA VAL A 356 3.98 -18.19 -26.85
C VAL A 356 3.47 -19.56 -27.25
N SER A 357 3.94 -20.60 -26.58
CA SER A 357 3.44 -21.97 -26.77
C SER A 357 2.05 -22.17 -26.17
N ASP A 358 1.37 -23.26 -26.55
CA ASP A 358 0.23 -23.77 -25.78
C ASP A 358 0.68 -24.20 -24.36
N PRO A 359 -0.25 -24.22 -23.38
CA PRO A 359 0.05 -24.71 -22.03
C PRO A 359 0.46 -26.18 -22.09
N ARG A 360 1.63 -26.49 -21.54
CA ARG A 360 2.12 -27.87 -21.43
C ARG A 360 2.12 -28.35 -19.99
N PRO A 361 1.81 -29.63 -19.73
CA PRO A 361 1.93 -30.22 -18.39
C PRO A 361 3.36 -30.13 -17.86
N LEU A 362 3.52 -29.64 -16.64
CA LEU A 362 4.82 -29.49 -15.97
C LEU A 362 5.56 -30.83 -15.86
N GLN A 363 4.84 -31.86 -15.42
CA GLN A 363 5.38 -33.19 -15.19
C GLN A 363 5.68 -33.97 -16.48
N GLU A 364 5.19 -33.52 -17.63
CA GLU A 364 5.55 -34.12 -18.93
C GLU A 364 7.02 -33.81 -19.27
N ARG A 365 7.46 -32.59 -18.99
CA ARG A 365 8.84 -32.18 -19.26
C ARG A 365 9.79 -32.47 -18.11
N TRP A 366 9.36 -32.24 -16.89
CA TRP A 366 10.18 -32.46 -15.69
C TRP A 366 9.53 -33.53 -14.84
N ALA A 367 9.79 -34.79 -15.20
CA ALA A 367 9.30 -35.94 -14.48
C ALA A 367 9.81 -35.94 -13.02
N GLY A 368 8.92 -36.24 -12.08
CA GLY A 368 9.23 -36.26 -10.65
C GLY A 368 9.02 -34.94 -9.91
N LEU A 369 8.68 -33.85 -10.60
CA LEU A 369 8.26 -32.61 -9.93
C LEU A 369 6.89 -32.77 -9.25
N PRO A 370 6.63 -32.02 -8.17
CA PRO A 370 5.29 -31.90 -7.59
C PRO A 370 4.27 -31.30 -8.60
N PRO A 371 2.95 -31.42 -8.33
CA PRO A 371 1.91 -30.90 -9.23
C PRO A 371 1.92 -29.39 -9.45
N HIS A 372 2.69 -28.65 -8.65
CA HIS A 372 2.94 -27.22 -8.77
C HIS A 372 4.25 -26.90 -8.04
N ILE A 373 4.87 -25.78 -8.39
CA ILE A 373 6.15 -25.26 -7.86
C ILE A 373 5.96 -23.83 -7.36
N GLU A 374 6.90 -23.29 -6.58
CA GLU A 374 6.79 -21.94 -6.02
C GLU A 374 7.86 -20.97 -6.54
N ALA A 375 9.01 -21.51 -6.96
CA ALA A 375 10.01 -20.75 -7.68
C ALA A 375 10.77 -21.66 -8.64
N ALA A 376 11.35 -21.04 -9.67
CA ALA A 376 12.20 -21.71 -10.64
C ALA A 376 13.39 -20.81 -10.98
N ALA A 377 14.56 -21.41 -11.14
CA ALA A 377 15.77 -20.76 -11.61
C ALA A 377 16.46 -21.63 -12.65
N VAL A 378 17.18 -21.01 -13.59
CA VAL A 378 18.02 -21.74 -14.56
C VAL A 378 19.47 -21.33 -14.34
N SER A 379 20.37 -22.32 -14.23
CA SER A 379 21.81 -22.05 -14.24
C SER A 379 22.21 -21.57 -15.62
N LEU A 380 22.81 -20.38 -15.70
CA LEU A 380 23.35 -19.86 -16.96
C LEU A 380 24.67 -20.54 -17.36
N GLU A 381 25.33 -21.21 -16.42
CA GLU A 381 26.57 -21.94 -16.66
C GLU A 381 26.29 -23.32 -17.29
N ASP A 382 25.29 -24.03 -16.76
CA ASP A 382 25.06 -25.45 -17.10
C ASP A 382 23.75 -25.67 -17.87
N GLY A 383 22.84 -24.70 -17.86
CA GLY A 383 21.51 -24.80 -18.47
C GLY A 383 20.48 -25.57 -17.63
N ASP A 384 20.85 -26.00 -16.42
CA ASP A 384 20.00 -26.81 -15.55
C ASP A 384 18.88 -26.01 -14.88
N PHE A 385 17.70 -26.62 -14.77
CA PHE A 385 16.54 -26.05 -14.10
C PHE A 385 16.50 -26.47 -12.63
N TYR A 386 16.37 -25.49 -11.74
CA TYR A 386 16.20 -25.65 -10.31
C TYR A 386 14.78 -25.26 -9.93
N PHE A 387 14.07 -26.16 -9.29
CA PHE A 387 12.69 -25.97 -8.85
C PHE A 387 12.62 -25.97 -7.32
N PHE A 388 11.91 -24.99 -6.78
CA PHE A 388 11.77 -24.82 -5.34
C PHE A 388 10.31 -25.02 -4.93
N LYS A 389 10.15 -25.76 -3.85
CA LYS A 389 8.90 -25.97 -3.15
C LYS A 389 9.20 -26.09 -1.67
N GLU A 390 8.53 -25.32 -0.82
CA GLU A 390 8.67 -25.42 0.63
C GLU A 390 8.28 -26.84 1.09
N HIS A 391 9.07 -27.45 2.00
CA HIS A 391 8.70 -28.70 2.64
C HIS A 391 7.74 -28.41 3.80
N ASP A 392 6.54 -29.00 3.74
CA ASP A 392 5.63 -29.05 4.89
C ASP A 392 6.30 -29.88 6.00
N VAL A 393 6.70 -29.23 7.10
CA VAL A 393 7.20 -29.88 8.32
C VAL A 393 6.07 -30.03 9.32
#